data_AF-A0A932VT78-F1
#
_entry.id   AF-A0A932VT78-F1
#
_cell.length_a   1.000
_cell.length_b   1.000
_cell.length_c   1.000
_cell.angle_alpha   90.00
_cell.angle_beta   90.00
_cell.angle_gamma   90.00
#
_symmetry.space_group_name_H-M   'P 1'
#
loop_
_entity.id
_entity.type
_entity.pdbx_description
1 polymer ?
#
loop_
_entity_poly.entity_id
_entity_poly.type
_entity_poly.pdbx_seq_one_letter_code
_entity_poly.pdbx_strand_id
1 'polypeptide(L)'
;MFGSPLYFVIIVPALILTIFASWRVRSAYNKYSKITSSSGLTAQQVAQRILEYGATSLGKPELRNVKIESVSGKLSDHYDPRSKVLRLSNSESRSIADIGVAAHEAGHALQDVAGYQFLAIRSALVPPTQFGSQLLPIMGAGLFFAWFAAPLLMRPLLLVIIIAYALIAIFAIVTLPVELDASSRAKRLLRNTGSISSEKELAAVNTVLDAAALTYVAAAVSAIMSLLYYVLMFLGSRR
;
A
#
# COMPACT_ATOMS: atom_id res chain seq x y z
N MET A 1 4.09 -8.90 -30.21
CA MET A 1 4.01 -7.67 -29.39
C MET A 1 3.26 -7.97 -28.11
N PHE A 2 1.98 -8.35 -28.21
CA PHE A 2 1.33 -9.23 -27.25
C PHE A 2 1.83 -10.66 -27.47
N GLY A 3 2.23 -11.36 -26.40
CA GLY A 3 2.71 -12.76 -26.49
C GLY A 3 4.12 -12.97 -27.05
N SER A 4 4.99 -11.94 -27.11
CA SER A 4 6.41 -12.18 -27.39
C SER A 4 7.09 -12.90 -26.20
N PRO A 5 8.16 -13.69 -26.42
CA PRO A 5 8.91 -14.28 -25.32
C PRO A 5 9.33 -13.25 -24.26
N LEU A 6 9.70 -12.04 -24.70
CA LEU A 6 10.04 -10.91 -23.83
C LEU A 6 8.87 -10.47 -22.92
N TYR A 7 7.63 -10.43 -23.46
CA TYR A 7 6.44 -10.11 -22.66
C TYR A 7 6.25 -11.13 -21.54
N PHE A 8 6.34 -12.43 -21.86
CA PHE A 8 6.17 -13.47 -20.86
C PHE A 8 7.27 -13.44 -19.79
N VAL A 9 8.53 -13.24 -20.19
CA VAL A 9 9.65 -13.18 -19.25
C VAL A 9 9.56 -11.99 -18.29
N ILE A 10 9.04 -10.84 -18.73
CA ILE A 10 9.00 -9.62 -17.90
C ILE A 10 7.69 -9.51 -17.11
N ILE A 11 6.53 -9.72 -17.76
CA ILE A 11 5.23 -9.41 -17.17
C ILE A 11 4.69 -10.57 -16.33
N VAL A 12 4.92 -11.84 -16.73
CA VAL A 12 4.37 -12.98 -15.99
C VAL A 12 4.93 -13.11 -14.58
N PRO A 13 6.25 -12.96 -14.32
CA PRO A 13 6.77 -13.00 -12.96
C PRO A 13 6.18 -11.91 -12.05
N ALA A 14 6.04 -10.68 -12.58
CA ALA A 14 5.40 -9.58 -11.89
C ALA A 14 3.92 -9.87 -11.56
N LEU A 15 3.19 -10.45 -12.51
CA LEU A 15 1.80 -10.87 -12.33
C LEU A 15 1.68 -11.96 -11.26
N ILE A 16 2.52 -13.00 -11.32
CA ILE A 16 2.55 -14.09 -10.33
C ILE A 16 2.83 -13.51 -8.94
N LEU A 17 3.81 -12.63 -8.80
CA LEU A 17 4.14 -11.98 -7.54
C LEU A 17 2.96 -11.17 -6.98
N THR A 18 2.27 -10.42 -7.83
CA THR A 18 1.10 -9.61 -7.44
C THR A 18 -0.08 -10.48 -6.99
N ILE A 19 -0.36 -11.57 -7.72
CA ILE A 19 -1.39 -12.55 -7.35
C ILE A 19 -1.03 -13.22 -6.02
N PHE A 20 0.22 -13.66 -5.87
CA PHE A 20 0.72 -14.28 -4.65
C PHE A 20 0.63 -13.34 -3.45
N ALA A 21 1.06 -12.09 -3.58
CA ALA A 21 0.97 -11.08 -2.52
C ALA A 21 -0.49 -10.84 -2.10
N SER A 22 -1.39 -10.69 -3.08
CA SER A 22 -2.83 -10.53 -2.84
C SER A 22 -3.44 -11.72 -2.11
N TRP A 23 -3.10 -12.94 -2.53
CA TRP A 23 -3.51 -14.17 -1.86
C TRP A 23 -2.96 -14.23 -0.43
N ARG A 24 -1.70 -13.88 -0.23
CA ARG A 24 -1.02 -13.93 1.07
C ARG A 24 -1.65 -12.98 2.09
N VAL A 25 -2.01 -11.75 1.68
CA VAL A 25 -2.76 -10.80 2.52
C VAL A 25 -4.12 -11.34 2.89
N ARG A 26 -4.91 -11.77 1.90
CA ARG A 26 -6.26 -12.29 2.13
C ARG A 26 -6.23 -13.51 3.05
N SER A 27 -5.29 -14.42 2.84
CA SER A 27 -5.10 -15.61 3.65
C SER A 27 -4.72 -15.26 5.10
N ALA A 28 -3.72 -14.39 5.29
CA ALA A 28 -3.31 -13.93 6.62
C ALA A 28 -4.44 -13.24 7.37
N TYR A 29 -5.06 -12.24 6.73
CA TYR A 29 -6.14 -11.47 7.31
C TYR A 29 -7.32 -12.38 7.68
N ASN A 30 -7.81 -13.23 6.76
CA ASN A 30 -8.95 -14.10 7.03
C ASN A 30 -8.69 -15.12 8.16
N LYS A 31 -7.43 -15.52 8.37
CA LYS A 31 -7.04 -16.39 9.48
C LYS A 31 -7.08 -15.63 10.79
N TYR A 32 -6.42 -14.47 10.86
CA TYR A 32 -6.23 -13.72 12.11
C TYR A 32 -7.39 -12.78 12.45
N SER A 33 -8.31 -12.53 11.52
CA SER A 33 -9.57 -11.81 11.79
C SER A 33 -10.56 -12.64 12.63
N LYS A 34 -10.32 -13.96 12.76
CA LYS A 34 -11.14 -14.88 13.56
C LYS A 34 -10.58 -15.10 14.97
N ILE A 35 -9.40 -14.57 15.26
CA ILE A 35 -8.71 -14.77 16.53
C ILE A 35 -8.77 -13.46 17.30
N THR A 36 -9.47 -13.48 18.43
CA THR A 36 -9.59 -12.36 19.36
C THR A 36 -8.29 -12.20 20.15
N SER A 37 -7.81 -10.98 20.33
CA SER A 37 -6.66 -10.70 21.21
C SER A 37 -7.03 -10.93 22.68
N SER A 38 -6.08 -11.47 23.43
CA SER A 38 -6.16 -11.65 24.88
C SER A 38 -6.32 -10.35 25.67
N SER A 39 -5.94 -9.20 25.10
CA SER A 39 -6.12 -7.89 25.74
C SER A 39 -7.59 -7.48 25.87
N GLY A 40 -8.48 -8.04 25.04
CA GLY A 40 -9.90 -7.67 24.97
C GLY A 40 -10.17 -6.26 24.45
N LEU A 41 -9.13 -5.51 24.06
CA LEU A 41 -9.24 -4.16 23.51
C LEU A 41 -9.79 -4.19 22.08
N THR A 42 -10.59 -3.19 21.74
CA THR A 42 -11.02 -2.97 20.35
C THR A 42 -9.91 -2.31 19.52
N ALA A 43 -9.97 -2.47 18.20
CA ALA A 43 -9.02 -1.86 17.26
C ALA A 43 -8.95 -0.32 17.46
N GLN A 44 -10.07 0.33 17.71
CA GLN A 44 -10.15 1.75 18.06
C GLN A 44 -9.44 2.08 19.37
N GLN A 45 -9.68 1.30 20.43
CA GLN A 45 -9.01 1.51 21.73
C GLN A 45 -7.49 1.34 21.59
N VAL A 46 -7.04 0.37 20.79
CA VAL A 46 -5.62 0.16 20.52
C VAL A 46 -5.02 1.34 19.75
N ALA A 47 -5.68 1.81 18.68
CA ALA A 47 -5.24 2.98 17.92
C ALA A 47 -5.13 4.22 18.81
N GLN A 48 -6.15 4.49 19.65
CA GLN A 48 -6.13 5.59 20.61
C GLN A 48 -4.95 5.48 21.57
N ARG A 49 -4.71 4.29 22.14
CA ARG A 49 -3.59 4.06 23.07
C ARG A 49 -2.23 4.30 22.41
N ILE A 50 -2.08 3.91 21.14
CA ILE A 50 -0.87 4.15 20.36
C ILE A 50 -0.68 5.65 20.11
N LEU A 51 -1.73 6.39 19.76
CA LEU A 51 -1.66 7.84 19.56
C LEU A 51 -1.31 8.58 20.86
N GLU A 52 -1.90 8.20 21.99
CA GLU A 52 -1.60 8.77 23.31
C GLU A 52 -0.16 8.49 23.76
N TYR A 53 0.30 7.25 23.56
CA TYR A 53 1.68 6.85 23.82
C TYR A 53 2.66 7.59 22.90
N GLY A 54 2.34 7.68 21.61
CA GLY A 54 3.12 8.42 20.61
C GLY A 54 3.23 9.91 20.96
N ALA A 55 2.12 10.52 21.39
CA ALA A 55 2.10 11.92 21.80
C ALA A 55 3.08 12.20 22.94
N THR A 56 3.13 11.30 23.92
CA THR A 56 3.98 11.44 25.10
C THR A 56 5.44 11.09 24.80
N SER A 57 5.68 9.98 24.11
CA SER A 57 7.03 9.48 23.81
C SER A 57 7.78 10.29 22.75
N LEU A 58 7.07 10.94 21.83
CA LEU A 58 7.68 11.79 20.79
C LEU A 58 7.65 13.28 21.15
N GLY A 59 7.00 13.67 22.26
CA GLY A 59 6.79 15.08 22.61
C GLY A 59 5.91 15.81 21.58
N LYS A 60 4.89 15.12 21.06
CA LYS A 60 4.04 15.56 19.94
C LYS A 60 2.55 15.57 20.35
N PRO A 61 2.08 16.60 21.08
CA PRO A 61 0.71 16.64 21.59
C PRO A 61 -0.35 16.61 20.48
N GLU A 62 0.00 16.97 19.24
CA GLU A 62 -0.89 16.96 18.08
C GLU A 62 -1.44 15.57 17.75
N LEU A 63 -0.74 14.50 18.14
CA LEU A 63 -1.23 13.13 17.98
C LEU A 63 -2.52 12.87 18.78
N ARG A 64 -2.76 13.60 19.87
CA ARG A 64 -4.02 13.50 20.65
C ARG A 64 -5.21 14.14 19.93
N ASN A 65 -4.95 14.97 18.92
CA ASN A 65 -5.99 15.63 18.12
C ASN A 65 -6.42 14.80 16.90
N VAL A 66 -5.75 13.66 16.64
CA VAL A 66 -6.13 12.75 15.56
C VAL A 66 -7.47 12.11 15.90
N LYS A 67 -8.48 12.37 15.07
CA LYS A 67 -9.82 11.78 15.25
C LYS A 67 -9.81 10.34 14.77
N ILE A 68 -10.56 9.46 15.44
CA ILE A 68 -10.78 8.08 15.00
C ILE A 68 -12.25 7.95 14.58
N GLU A 69 -12.48 7.48 13.36
CA GLU A 69 -13.81 7.31 12.77
C GLU A 69 -13.99 5.89 12.23
N SER A 70 -15.19 5.34 12.34
CA SER A 70 -15.54 4.08 11.69
C SER A 70 -15.95 4.34 10.24
N VAL A 71 -15.50 3.51 9.31
CA VAL A 71 -15.91 3.55 7.90
C VAL A 71 -16.46 2.21 7.45
N SER A 72 -17.35 2.25 6.46
CA SER A 72 -17.87 1.03 5.85
C SER A 72 -16.82 0.35 4.98
N GLY A 73 -16.98 -0.96 4.78
CA GLY A 73 -16.12 -1.77 3.91
C GLY A 73 -15.23 -2.73 4.70
N LYS A 74 -14.32 -3.39 3.99
CA LYS A 74 -13.35 -4.33 4.57
C LYS A 74 -11.98 -3.94 4.05
N LEU A 75 -11.00 -3.79 4.95
CA LEU A 75 -9.65 -3.30 4.58
C LEU A 75 -9.71 -1.92 3.90
N SER A 76 -10.66 -1.09 4.32
CA SER A 76 -10.79 0.32 3.90
C SER A 76 -10.14 1.29 4.91
N ASP A 77 -9.43 0.74 5.88
CA ASP A 77 -8.70 1.46 6.91
C ASP A 77 -7.63 2.37 6.28
N HIS A 78 -7.58 3.62 6.71
CA HIS A 78 -6.55 4.56 6.29
C HIS A 78 -6.43 5.76 7.23
N TYR A 79 -5.22 6.27 7.40
CA TYR A 79 -4.98 7.60 7.95
C TYR A 79 -4.96 8.68 6.85
N ASP A 80 -5.68 9.78 7.09
CA ASP A 80 -5.71 10.96 6.22
C ASP A 80 -4.89 12.12 6.84
N PRO A 81 -3.71 12.45 6.29
CA PRO A 81 -2.86 13.50 6.82
C PRO A 81 -3.41 14.91 6.59
N ARG A 82 -4.42 15.10 5.71
CA ARG A 82 -5.03 16.41 5.44
C ARG A 82 -6.06 16.75 6.51
N SER A 83 -6.94 15.81 6.83
CA SER A 83 -7.97 16.00 7.85
C SER A 83 -7.54 15.57 9.25
N LYS A 84 -6.38 14.91 9.40
CA LYS A 84 -5.89 14.32 10.66
C LYS A 84 -6.91 13.32 11.23
N VAL A 85 -7.45 12.46 10.37
CA VAL A 85 -8.45 11.46 10.73
C VAL A 85 -7.92 10.07 10.42
N LEU A 86 -8.03 9.17 11.39
CA LEU A 86 -7.76 7.75 11.26
C LEU A 86 -9.09 7.02 11.08
N ARG A 87 -9.29 6.42 9.91
CA ARG A 87 -10.53 5.72 9.56
C ARG A 87 -10.34 4.23 9.68
N LEU A 88 -11.22 3.55 10.42
CA LEU A 88 -11.16 2.12 10.69
C LEU A 88 -12.40 1.41 10.14
N SER A 89 -12.19 0.34 9.36
CA SER A 89 -13.28 -0.44 8.77
C SER A 89 -13.98 -1.34 9.79
N ASN A 90 -13.26 -1.79 10.82
CA ASN A 90 -13.77 -2.61 11.91
C ASN A 90 -13.33 -2.06 13.28
N SER A 91 -13.72 -0.83 13.63
CA SER A 91 -13.27 -0.13 14.85
C SER A 91 -13.52 -0.90 16.16
N GLU A 92 -14.66 -1.57 16.27
CA GLU A 92 -15.07 -2.36 17.45
C GLU A 92 -14.49 -3.78 17.48
N SER A 93 -13.83 -4.22 16.41
CA SER A 93 -13.26 -5.56 16.34
C SER A 93 -12.13 -5.72 17.34
N ARG A 94 -12.09 -6.88 17.98
CA ARG A 94 -11.03 -7.30 18.91
C ARG A 94 -10.08 -8.30 18.26
N SER A 95 -10.18 -8.48 16.95
CA SER A 95 -9.38 -9.46 16.22
C SER A 95 -7.92 -9.00 16.11
N ILE A 96 -6.99 -9.95 16.10
CA ILE A 96 -5.56 -9.65 15.95
C ILE A 96 -5.28 -8.95 14.61
N ALA A 97 -6.01 -9.32 13.54
CA ALA A 97 -5.84 -8.70 12.24
C ALA A 97 -6.26 -7.22 12.24
N ASP A 98 -7.45 -6.90 12.77
CA ASP A 98 -7.96 -5.53 12.79
C ASP A 98 -7.15 -4.64 13.77
N ILE A 99 -6.70 -5.19 14.89
CA ILE A 99 -5.77 -4.52 15.80
C ILE A 99 -4.44 -4.20 15.11
N GLY A 100 -3.89 -5.15 14.34
CA GLY A 100 -2.67 -4.94 13.56
C GLY A 100 -2.82 -3.84 12.52
N VAL A 101 -3.93 -3.83 11.77
CA VAL A 101 -4.24 -2.80 10.77
C VAL A 101 -4.42 -1.44 11.43
N ALA A 102 -5.19 -1.34 12.53
CA ALA A 102 -5.36 -0.09 13.24
C ALA A 102 -4.04 0.48 13.80
N ALA A 103 -3.14 -0.39 14.26
CA ALA A 103 -1.81 0.02 14.68
C ALA A 103 -0.93 0.50 13.51
N HIS A 104 -1.09 -0.09 12.33
CA HIS A 104 -0.43 0.36 11.09
C HIS A 104 -0.90 1.77 10.69
N GLU A 105 -2.20 2.02 10.71
CA GLU A 105 -2.76 3.34 10.42
C GLU A 105 -2.35 4.40 11.45
N ALA A 106 -2.29 4.02 12.74
CA ALA A 106 -1.72 4.90 13.76
C ALA A 106 -0.23 5.18 13.50
N GLY A 107 0.50 4.23 12.92
CA GLY A 107 1.87 4.42 12.44
C GLY A 107 1.99 5.54 11.40
N HIS A 108 1.04 5.66 10.48
CA HIS A 108 0.99 6.78 9.52
C HIS A 108 0.73 8.12 10.21
N ALA A 109 -0.14 8.17 11.22
CA ALA A 109 -0.34 9.38 12.01
C ALA A 109 0.95 9.84 12.72
N LEU A 110 1.72 8.89 13.26
CA LEU A 110 3.03 9.18 13.87
C LEU A 110 4.05 9.67 12.84
N GLN A 111 4.08 9.08 11.63
CA GLN A 111 4.95 9.55 10.54
C GLN A 111 4.63 10.99 10.13
N ASP A 112 3.34 11.30 10.01
CA ASP A 112 2.84 12.62 9.62
C ASP A 112 3.26 13.70 10.62
N VAL A 113 3.00 13.48 11.92
CA VAL A 113 3.37 14.45 12.96
C VAL A 113 4.89 14.54 13.20
N ALA A 114 5.63 13.48 12.88
CA ALA A 114 7.10 13.48 12.89
C ALA A 114 7.71 14.16 11.65
N GLY A 115 6.92 14.53 10.64
CA GLY A 115 7.42 15.14 9.41
C GLY A 115 8.21 14.17 8.52
N TYR A 116 7.79 12.90 8.47
CA TYR A 116 8.47 11.89 7.66
C TYR A 116 8.37 12.23 6.15
N GLN A 117 9.50 12.64 5.56
CA GLN A 117 9.53 13.25 4.24
C GLN A 117 8.91 12.39 3.13
N PHE A 118 9.14 11.06 3.16
CA PHE A 118 8.57 10.15 2.16
C PHE A 118 7.03 10.12 2.20
N LEU A 119 6.41 10.32 3.36
CA LEU A 119 4.95 10.40 3.46
C LEU A 119 4.42 11.64 2.75
N ALA A 120 5.09 12.79 2.90
CA ALA A 120 4.70 14.02 2.20
C ALA A 120 4.83 13.87 0.67
N ILE A 121 5.91 13.27 0.19
CA ILE A 121 6.12 12.99 -1.23
C ILE A 121 5.04 12.03 -1.75
N ARG A 122 4.76 10.93 -1.03
CA ARG A 122 3.67 10.00 -1.36
C ARG A 122 2.35 10.76 -1.52
N SER A 123 1.96 11.57 -0.55
CA SER A 123 0.69 12.32 -0.59
C SER A 123 0.57 13.27 -1.78
N ALA A 124 1.68 13.88 -2.23
CA ALA A 124 1.70 14.73 -3.42
C ALA A 124 1.56 13.93 -4.73
N LEU A 125 2.04 12.68 -4.76
CA LEU A 125 2.00 11.79 -5.93
C LEU A 125 0.68 11.02 -6.09
N VAL A 126 -0.21 10.99 -5.08
CA VAL A 126 -1.49 10.26 -5.16
C VAL A 126 -2.39 10.75 -6.30
N PRO A 127 -2.72 12.04 -6.46
CA PRO A 127 -3.62 12.48 -7.52
C PRO A 127 -3.15 12.13 -8.95
N PRO A 128 -1.88 12.40 -9.36
CA PRO A 128 -1.45 12.08 -10.72
C PRO A 128 -1.38 10.57 -10.98
N THR A 129 -1.05 9.75 -9.98
CA THR A 129 -0.96 8.29 -10.15
C THR A 129 -2.34 7.63 -10.23
N GLN A 130 -3.35 8.14 -9.52
CA GLN A 130 -4.75 7.69 -9.66
C GLN A 130 -5.27 7.96 -11.07
N PHE A 131 -5.06 9.18 -11.59
CA PHE A 131 -5.47 9.53 -12.95
C PHE A 131 -4.77 8.65 -13.99
N GLY A 132 -3.44 8.48 -13.90
CA GLY A 132 -2.68 7.62 -14.79
C GLY A 132 -3.14 6.16 -14.76
N SER A 133 -3.42 5.61 -13.58
CA SER A 133 -3.82 4.20 -13.42
C SER A 133 -5.19 3.90 -14.03
N GLN A 134 -6.14 4.83 -13.97
CA GLN A 134 -7.47 4.67 -14.57
C GLN A 134 -7.41 4.65 -16.10
N LEU A 135 -6.45 5.36 -16.69
CA LEU A 135 -6.27 5.43 -18.14
C LEU A 135 -5.51 4.25 -18.72
N LEU A 136 -4.68 3.54 -17.92
CA LEU A 136 -3.85 2.43 -18.41
C LEU A 136 -4.62 1.35 -19.19
N PRO A 137 -5.81 0.87 -18.76
CA PRO A 137 -6.58 -0.10 -19.54
C PRO A 137 -7.02 0.45 -20.90
N ILE A 138 -7.44 1.73 -20.95
CA ILE A 138 -7.85 2.41 -22.18
C ILE A 138 -6.64 2.59 -23.11
N MET A 139 -5.49 2.97 -22.55
CA MET A 139 -4.25 3.12 -23.30
C MET A 139 -3.73 1.78 -23.83
N GLY A 140 -3.88 0.70 -23.06
CA GLY A 140 -3.57 -0.67 -23.50
C GLY A 140 -4.47 -1.14 -24.65
N ALA A 141 -5.77 -0.86 -24.56
CA ALA A 141 -6.71 -1.10 -25.66
C ALA A 141 -6.37 -0.24 -26.90
N GLY A 142 -5.97 1.01 -26.67
CA GLY A 142 -5.47 1.90 -27.71
C GLY A 142 -4.22 1.37 -28.41
N LEU A 143 -3.28 0.76 -27.68
CA LEU A 143 -2.10 0.11 -28.28
C LEU A 143 -2.50 -1.08 -29.15
N PHE A 144 -3.45 -1.88 -28.68
CA PHE A 144 -3.98 -3.00 -29.45
C PHE A 144 -4.64 -2.50 -30.75
N PHE A 145 -5.47 -1.45 -30.69
CA PHE A 145 -6.07 -0.85 -31.88
C PHE A 145 -5.03 -0.22 -32.83
N ALA A 146 -4.09 0.56 -32.30
CA ALA A 146 -3.04 1.22 -33.07
C ALA A 146 -2.17 0.22 -33.83
N TRP A 147 -1.96 -0.97 -33.28
CA TRP A 147 -1.25 -2.06 -33.95
C TRP A 147 -1.90 -2.50 -35.27
N PHE A 148 -3.24 -2.57 -35.32
CA PHE A 148 -3.96 -3.06 -36.50
C PHE A 148 -4.41 -1.94 -37.45
N ALA A 149 -4.83 -0.80 -36.92
CA ALA A 149 -5.59 0.19 -37.67
C ALA A 149 -4.95 1.57 -37.75
N ALA A 150 -3.97 1.89 -36.90
CA ALA A 150 -3.38 3.23 -36.83
C ALA A 150 -1.90 3.20 -36.38
N PRO A 151 -1.00 2.61 -37.18
CA PRO A 151 0.40 2.41 -36.78
C PRO A 151 1.15 3.72 -36.48
N LEU A 152 0.76 4.83 -37.11
CA LEU A 152 1.31 6.16 -36.85
C LEU A 152 1.05 6.64 -35.41
N LEU A 153 -0.02 6.16 -34.75
CA LEU A 153 -0.35 6.51 -33.37
C LEU A 153 0.40 5.65 -32.33
N MET A 154 1.06 4.57 -32.76
CA MET A 154 1.67 3.62 -31.84
C MET A 154 2.79 4.26 -30.99
N ARG A 155 3.66 5.04 -31.61
CA ARG A 155 4.77 5.71 -30.93
C ARG A 155 4.35 6.77 -29.92
N PRO A 156 3.51 7.77 -30.27
CA PRO A 156 3.07 8.75 -29.28
C PRO A 156 2.34 8.06 -28.13
N LEU A 157 1.52 7.04 -28.41
CA LEU A 157 0.82 6.30 -27.36
C LEU A 157 1.78 5.55 -26.43
N LEU A 158 2.80 4.88 -26.96
CA LEU A 158 3.84 4.25 -26.16
C LEU A 158 4.56 5.23 -25.23
N LEU A 159 4.85 6.44 -25.73
CA LEU A 159 5.52 7.47 -24.94
C LEU A 159 4.66 7.91 -23.75
N VAL A 160 3.35 8.11 -23.96
CA VAL A 160 2.43 8.43 -22.85
C VAL A 160 2.35 7.27 -21.86
N ILE A 161 2.32 6.01 -22.32
CA ILE A 161 2.32 4.83 -21.45
C ILE A 161 3.61 4.74 -20.62
N ILE A 162 4.77 5.00 -21.22
CA ILE A 162 6.06 5.03 -20.52
C ILE A 162 6.04 6.09 -19.43
N ILE A 163 5.56 7.31 -19.73
CA ILE A 163 5.45 8.38 -18.73
C ILE A 163 4.52 7.96 -17.58
N ALA A 164 3.37 7.36 -17.90
CA ALA A 164 2.43 6.88 -16.88
C ALA A 164 3.06 5.81 -15.98
N TYR A 165 3.71 4.78 -16.55
CA TYR A 165 4.39 3.75 -15.77
C TYR A 165 5.60 4.29 -15.00
N ALA A 166 6.30 5.31 -15.51
CA ALA A 166 7.38 5.97 -14.78
C ALA A 166 6.85 6.67 -13.53
N LEU A 167 5.74 7.41 -13.64
CA LEU A 167 5.08 8.04 -12.49
C LEU A 167 4.60 6.99 -11.46
N ILE A 168 4.02 5.89 -11.92
CA ILE A 168 3.57 4.78 -11.06
C ILE A 168 4.77 4.12 -10.37
N ALA A 169 5.88 3.89 -11.08
CA ALA A 169 7.09 3.30 -10.52
C ALA A 169 7.70 4.21 -9.44
N ILE A 170 7.80 5.52 -9.70
CA ILE A 170 8.27 6.51 -8.71
C ILE A 170 7.37 6.46 -7.47
N PHE A 171 6.05 6.49 -7.65
CA PHE A 171 5.10 6.41 -6.55
C PHE A 171 5.26 5.13 -5.74
N ALA A 172 5.38 3.97 -6.38
CA ALA A 172 5.55 2.70 -5.70
C ALA A 172 6.87 2.64 -4.91
N ILE A 173 7.96 3.13 -5.49
CA ILE A 173 9.28 3.20 -4.84
C ILE A 173 9.26 4.13 -3.62
N VAL A 174 8.61 5.29 -3.73
CA VAL A 174 8.47 6.25 -2.61
C VAL A 174 7.52 5.74 -1.54
N THR A 175 6.47 5.02 -1.91
CA THR A 175 5.47 4.49 -0.98
C THR A 175 6.01 3.31 -0.17
N LEU A 176 6.85 2.47 -0.76
CA LEU A 176 7.41 1.30 -0.10
C LEU A 176 8.08 1.60 1.28
N PRO A 177 9.01 2.55 1.41
CA PRO A 177 9.61 2.88 2.71
C PRO A 177 8.61 3.49 3.71
N VAL A 178 7.54 4.12 3.24
CA VAL A 178 6.46 4.64 4.10
C VAL A 178 5.70 3.50 4.75
N GLU A 179 5.32 2.51 3.96
CA GLU A 179 4.52 1.36 4.43
C GLU A 179 5.35 0.43 5.31
N LEU A 180 6.62 0.19 4.96
CA LEU A 180 7.54 -0.61 5.79
C LEU A 180 7.84 0.03 7.15
N ASP A 181 8.04 1.36 7.18
CA ASP A 181 8.26 2.08 8.44
C ASP A 181 6.98 2.11 9.29
N ALA A 182 5.80 2.32 8.69
CA ALA A 182 4.52 2.27 9.40
C ALA A 182 4.27 0.90 10.04
N SER A 183 4.45 -0.19 9.28
CA SER A 183 4.36 -1.56 9.80
C SER A 183 5.39 -1.82 10.90
N SER A 184 6.62 -1.33 10.75
CA SER A 184 7.66 -1.47 11.77
C SER A 184 7.32 -0.73 13.07
N ARG A 185 6.74 0.48 12.97
CA ARG A 185 6.24 1.25 14.11
C ARG A 185 5.09 0.52 14.79
N ALA A 186 4.10 0.06 14.03
CA ALA A 186 2.94 -0.67 14.54
C ALA A 186 3.36 -1.85 15.43
N LYS A 187 4.28 -2.69 14.94
CA LYS A 187 4.81 -3.85 15.68
C LYS A 187 5.46 -3.45 17.01
N ARG A 188 6.27 -2.39 17.02
CA ARG A 188 6.92 -1.88 18.24
C ARG A 188 5.92 -1.26 19.21
N LEU A 189 4.98 -0.46 18.70
CA LEU A 189 4.00 0.26 19.49
C LEU A 189 3.03 -0.70 20.16
N LEU A 190 2.55 -1.74 19.46
CA LEU A 190 1.69 -2.78 20.04
C LEU A 190 2.35 -3.48 21.24
N ARG A 191 3.67 -3.71 21.17
CA ARG A 191 4.46 -4.23 22.29
C ARG A 191 4.59 -3.20 23.41
N ASN A 192 4.98 -1.97 23.08
CA ASN A 192 5.28 -0.92 24.06
C ASN A 192 4.04 -0.42 24.81
N THR A 193 2.87 -0.41 24.19
CA THR A 193 1.60 -0.02 24.82
C THR A 193 0.97 -1.15 25.63
N GLY A 194 1.54 -2.36 25.59
CA GLY A 194 0.93 -3.56 26.16
C GLY A 194 -0.41 -3.93 25.52
N SER A 195 -0.68 -3.44 24.30
CA SER A 195 -1.92 -3.77 23.57
C SER A 195 -1.90 -5.21 23.06
N ILE A 196 -0.71 -5.77 22.84
CA ILE A 196 -0.48 -7.19 22.58
C ILE A 196 0.64 -7.66 23.50
N SER A 197 0.32 -8.59 24.41
CA SER A 197 1.20 -9.05 25.48
C SER A 197 1.84 -10.42 25.24
N SER A 198 1.28 -11.23 24.32
CA SER A 198 1.80 -12.56 23.99
C SER A 198 2.67 -12.53 22.72
N GLU A 199 3.84 -13.18 22.74
CA GLU A 199 4.69 -13.35 21.57
C GLU A 199 3.96 -14.09 20.42
N LYS A 200 3.00 -14.97 20.74
CA LYS A 200 2.18 -15.64 19.72
C LYS A 200 1.27 -14.67 18.98
N GLU A 201 0.70 -13.69 19.68
CA GLU A 201 -0.15 -12.66 19.08
C GLU A 201 0.70 -11.66 18.27
N LEU A 202 1.89 -11.29 18.75
CA LEU A 202 2.81 -10.45 17.99
C LEU A 202 3.26 -11.13 16.69
N ALA A 203 3.55 -12.44 16.72
CA ALA A 203 3.87 -13.21 15.51
C ALA A 203 2.68 -13.25 14.52
N ALA A 204 1.45 -13.30 15.03
CA ALA A 204 0.24 -13.20 14.22
C ALA A 204 0.08 -11.82 13.57
N VAL A 205 0.27 -10.73 14.32
CA VAL A 205 0.29 -9.36 13.77
C VAL A 205 1.36 -9.23 12.70
N ASN A 206 2.58 -9.70 12.97
CA ASN A 206 3.68 -9.69 11.99
C ASN A 206 3.28 -10.39 10.70
N THR A 207 2.63 -11.55 10.81
CA THR A 207 2.17 -12.31 9.65
C THR A 207 1.17 -11.52 8.78
N VAL A 208 0.31 -10.71 9.38
CA VAL A 208 -0.65 -9.85 8.67
C VAL A 208 0.07 -8.66 8.03
N LEU A 209 0.89 -7.94 8.80
CA LEU A 209 1.58 -6.75 8.33
C LEU A 209 2.66 -7.06 7.27
N ASP A 210 3.39 -8.17 7.41
CA ASP A 210 4.38 -8.60 6.42
C ASP A 210 3.71 -9.06 5.12
N ALA A 211 2.52 -9.68 5.22
CA ALA A 211 1.74 -9.98 4.04
C ALA A 211 1.31 -8.68 3.34
N ALA A 212 0.87 -7.67 4.09
CA ALA A 212 0.49 -6.36 3.53
C ALA A 212 1.70 -5.66 2.89
N ALA A 213 2.85 -5.65 3.56
CA ALA A 213 4.10 -5.11 3.02
C ALA A 213 4.48 -5.72 1.66
N LEU A 214 4.24 -7.03 1.48
CA LEU A 214 4.53 -7.74 0.23
C LEU A 214 3.73 -7.19 -0.97
N THR A 215 2.53 -6.62 -0.76
CA THR A 215 1.75 -6.02 -1.87
C THR A 215 2.41 -4.75 -2.39
N TYR A 216 3.05 -3.96 -1.52
CA TYR A 216 3.81 -2.78 -1.93
C TYR A 216 5.09 -3.16 -2.66
N VAL A 217 5.78 -4.23 -2.23
CA VAL A 217 6.93 -4.79 -2.96
C VAL A 217 6.48 -5.28 -4.34
N ALA A 218 5.38 -6.03 -4.41
CA ALA A 218 4.82 -6.51 -5.66
C ALA A 218 4.43 -5.36 -6.59
N ALA A 219 3.80 -4.29 -6.08
CA ALA A 219 3.45 -3.11 -6.85
C ALA A 219 4.68 -2.41 -7.43
N ALA A 220 5.75 -2.25 -6.64
CA ALA A 220 7.00 -1.65 -7.10
C ALA A 220 7.66 -2.49 -8.21
N VAL A 221 7.80 -3.80 -8.00
CA VAL A 221 8.37 -4.71 -9.00
C VAL A 221 7.53 -4.69 -10.28
N SER A 222 6.20 -4.78 -10.17
CA SER A 222 5.29 -4.77 -11.31
C SER A 222 5.36 -3.47 -12.10
N ALA A 223 5.42 -2.32 -11.42
CA ALA A 223 5.55 -1.02 -12.07
C ALA A 223 6.89 -0.89 -12.84
N ILE A 224 8.00 -1.31 -12.22
CA ILE A 224 9.33 -1.25 -12.84
C ILE A 224 9.42 -2.21 -14.03
N MET A 225 8.93 -3.45 -13.89
CA MET A 225 8.92 -4.44 -14.98
C MET A 225 8.05 -3.97 -16.15
N SER A 226 6.89 -3.39 -15.87
CA SER A 226 6.02 -2.84 -16.91
C SER A 226 6.69 -1.66 -17.63
N LEU A 227 7.29 -0.73 -16.87
CA LEU A 227 8.05 0.39 -17.43
C LEU A 227 9.17 -0.11 -18.36
N LEU A 228 9.97 -1.06 -17.88
CA LEU A 228 11.06 -1.66 -18.64
C LEU A 228 10.53 -2.29 -19.95
N TYR A 229 9.45 -3.06 -19.87
CA TYR A 229 8.83 -3.66 -21.04
C TYR A 229 8.43 -2.62 -22.10
N TYR A 230 7.73 -1.56 -21.70
CA TYR A 230 7.29 -0.52 -22.64
C TYR A 230 8.46 0.30 -23.20
N VAL A 231 9.51 0.56 -22.41
CA VAL A 231 10.74 1.20 -22.89
C VAL A 231 11.45 0.34 -23.93
N LEU A 232 11.63 -0.96 -23.67
CA LEU A 232 12.25 -1.87 -24.63
C LEU A 232 11.43 -1.98 -25.93
N MET A 233 10.10 -2.00 -25.81
CA MET A 233 9.19 -1.98 -26.95
C MET A 233 9.31 -0.69 -27.77
N PHE A 234 9.38 0.47 -27.11
CA PHE A 234 9.57 1.76 -27.78
C PHE A 234 10.91 1.83 -28.51
N LEU A 235 12.00 1.36 -27.89
CA LEU A 235 13.32 1.30 -28.52
C LEU A 235 13.35 0.32 -29.71
N GLY A 236 12.66 -0.82 -29.59
CA GLY A 236 12.54 -1.82 -30.66
C GLY A 236 11.70 -1.34 -31.85
N SER A 237 10.74 -0.44 -31.62
CA SER A 237 9.91 0.19 -32.68
C SER A 237 10.67 1.17 -33.58
N ARG A 238 12.00 1.27 -33.44
CA ARG A 238 12.91 2.09 -34.29
C ARG A 238 13.36 1.43 -35.59
N ARG A 239 13.00 0.19 -35.83
CA ARG A 239 13.31 -0.54 -37.06
C ARG A 239 12.07 -0.71 -37.92
#